data_AF-A0A523CIU4-F1
#
_entry.id   AF-A0A523CIU4-F1
#
_cell.length_a   1.000
_cell.length_b   1.000
_cell.length_c   1.000
_cell.angle_alpha   90.00
_cell.angle_beta   90.00
_cell.angle_gamma   90.00
#
_symmetry.space_group_name_H-M   'P 1'
#
loop_
_entity.id
_entity.type
_entity.pdbx_description
1 polymer ?
#
loop_
_entity_poly.entity_id
_entity_poly.type
_entity_poly.pdbx_seq_one_letter_code
_entity_poly.pdbx_strand_id
1 'polypeptide(L)'
;MVGAGLFDGRAQRDILLPFLSILTILAKLVILALLGGGLMEITATELKNRFGKYLDISRGEPVIVDKTGRKTAVLLSYEEYKRLTEMEDAYWAQKAIAAEQEGYVGTEKSLAFLKENHA
;
A
#
# COMPACT_ATOMS: atom_id res chain seq x y z
N MET A 1 -0.87 41.11 -8.26
CA MET A 1 -0.74 40.99 -6.80
C MET A 1 -1.90 40.16 -6.28
N VAL A 2 -1.69 38.90 -5.87
CA VAL A 2 -2.34 38.19 -4.74
C VAL A 2 -1.46 36.96 -4.41
N GLY A 3 -0.98 36.90 -3.16
CA GLY A 3 -0.40 35.75 -2.41
C GLY A 3 0.69 34.90 -3.09
N ALA A 4 1.99 34.93 -2.75
CA ALA A 4 2.64 35.01 -1.44
C ALA A 4 1.99 34.08 -0.39
N GLY A 5 2.37 32.80 -0.44
CA GLY A 5 2.21 31.84 0.66
C GLY A 5 1.45 30.60 0.25
N LEU A 6 2.15 29.53 -0.13
CA LEU A 6 1.71 28.15 0.15
C LEU A 6 2.81 27.08 -0.05
N PHE A 7 4.08 27.39 0.22
CA PHE A 7 5.03 26.35 0.64
C PHE A 7 4.96 26.24 2.17
N ASP A 8 3.79 25.82 2.68
CA ASP A 8 3.66 25.41 4.07
C ASP A 8 4.38 24.06 4.19
N GLY A 9 5.33 23.94 5.11
CA GLY A 9 6.02 22.69 5.44
C GLY A 9 5.08 21.56 5.90
N ARG A 10 3.76 21.80 5.96
CA ARG A 10 2.71 20.78 5.99
C ARG A 10 2.55 20.03 4.65
N ALA A 11 2.52 20.70 3.50
CA ALA A 11 2.36 20.03 2.20
C ALA A 11 3.54 19.07 1.89
N GLN A 12 4.77 19.46 2.22
CA GLN A 12 5.96 18.59 2.10
C GLN A 12 5.90 17.38 3.05
N ARG A 13 5.29 17.55 4.24
CA ARG A 13 5.06 16.46 5.21
C ARG A 13 3.97 15.53 4.70
N ASP A 14 2.85 16.06 4.22
CA ASP A 14 1.74 15.27 3.70
C ASP A 14 2.17 14.42 2.49
N ILE A 15 3.14 14.89 1.70
CA ILE A 15 3.72 14.15 0.58
C ILE A 15 4.66 13.02 1.03
N LEU A 16 5.50 13.23 2.05
CA LEU A 16 6.51 12.26 2.48
C LEU A 16 6.01 11.28 3.56
N LEU A 17 4.95 11.62 4.30
CA LEU A 17 4.35 10.78 5.32
C LEU A 17 3.87 9.40 4.81
N PRO A 18 3.22 9.26 3.64
CA PRO A 18 2.86 7.93 3.11
C PRO A 18 4.10 7.12 2.74
N PHE A 19 5.16 7.76 2.22
CA PHE A 19 6.44 7.08 1.95
C PHE A 19 7.14 6.64 3.23
N LEU A 20 7.16 7.49 4.26
CA LEU A 20 7.71 7.14 5.57
C LEU A 20 6.98 5.95 6.17
N SER A 21 5.67 5.85 5.98
CA SER A 21 4.87 4.76 6.54
C SER A 21 4.90 3.48 5.70
N ILE A 22 4.92 3.53 4.36
CA ILE A 22 5.22 2.39 3.49
C ILE A 22 6.64 1.88 3.75
N LEU A 23 7.62 2.79 3.83
CA LEU A 23 9.00 2.45 4.20
C LEU A 23 9.06 1.91 5.62
N THR A 24 8.21 2.37 6.56
CA THR A 24 8.12 1.79 7.91
C THR A 24 7.50 0.39 7.89
N ILE A 25 6.53 0.12 7.02
CA ILE A 25 5.94 -1.22 6.86
C ILE A 25 6.95 -2.17 6.23
N LEU A 26 7.58 -1.77 5.12
CA LEU A 26 8.64 -2.53 4.47
C LEU A 26 9.83 -2.72 5.40
N ALA A 27 10.27 -1.67 6.12
CA ALA A 27 11.31 -1.76 7.12
C ALA A 27 10.90 -2.63 8.30
N LYS A 28 9.65 -2.58 8.79
CA LYS A 28 9.16 -3.51 9.82
C LYS A 28 9.20 -4.94 9.32
N LEU A 29 8.70 -5.22 8.10
CA LEU A 29 8.72 -6.55 7.50
C LEU A 29 10.15 -7.06 7.32
N VAL A 30 11.05 -6.21 6.83
CA VAL A 30 12.48 -6.53 6.62
C VAL A 30 13.23 -6.69 7.95
N ILE A 31 13.06 -5.78 8.91
CA ILE A 31 13.68 -5.84 10.24
C ILE A 31 13.17 -7.05 11.02
N LEU A 32 11.87 -7.36 10.96
CA LEU A 32 11.27 -8.53 11.58
C LEU A 32 11.87 -9.82 10.97
N ALA A 33 11.97 -9.89 9.64
CA ALA A 33 12.64 -10.99 8.93
C ALA A 33 14.15 -11.11 9.25
N LEU A 34 14.87 -9.99 9.43
CA LEU A 34 16.31 -9.98 9.75
C LEU A 34 16.61 -10.29 11.22
N LEU A 35 15.72 -9.94 12.15
CA LEU A 35 15.86 -10.19 13.58
C LEU A 35 15.39 -11.60 14.00
N GLY A 36 15.03 -12.46 13.04
CA GLY A 36 14.54 -13.82 13.33
C GLY A 36 13.14 -13.84 13.97
N GLY A 37 12.44 -12.71 14.03
CA GLY A 37 11.02 -12.68 14.30
C GLY A 37 10.31 -13.14 13.04
N GLY A 38 9.94 -14.40 12.94
CA GLY A 38 9.14 -14.85 11.81
C GLY A 38 7.79 -14.16 11.83
N LEU A 39 7.39 -13.51 10.73
CA LEU A 39 5.96 -13.32 10.46
C LEU A 39 5.29 -14.69 10.65
N MET A 40 4.13 -14.73 11.29
CA MET A 40 3.46 -15.99 11.50
C MET A 40 3.02 -16.56 10.15
N GLU A 41 3.74 -17.58 9.66
CA GLU A 41 3.44 -18.29 8.42
C GLU A 41 2.69 -19.57 8.75
N ILE A 42 1.51 -19.73 8.17
CA ILE A 42 0.65 -20.89 8.39
C ILE A 42 0.18 -21.45 7.06
N THR A 43 -0.14 -22.74 7.04
CA THR A 43 -0.76 -23.35 5.87
C THR A 43 -2.24 -22.96 5.79
N ALA A 44 -2.80 -22.96 4.58
CA ALA A 44 -4.23 -22.82 4.35
C ALA A 44 -5.04 -23.88 5.12
N THR A 45 -4.47 -25.08 5.31
CA THR A 45 -5.08 -26.15 6.12
C THR A 45 -5.13 -25.79 7.60
N GLU A 46 -4.04 -25.26 8.16
CA GLU A 46 -3.97 -24.84 9.56
C GLU A 46 -4.92 -23.66 9.82
N LEU A 47 -4.96 -22.68 8.91
CA LEU A 47 -5.91 -21.56 8.97
C LEU A 47 -7.36 -22.06 8.97
N LYS A 48 -7.72 -22.98 8.07
CA LYS A 48 -9.06 -23.56 7.99
C LYS A 48 -9.46 -24.22 9.32
N ASN A 49 -8.53 -24.95 9.94
CA ASN A 49 -8.81 -25.73 11.15
C ASN A 49 -8.88 -24.86 12.42
N ARG A 50 -8.21 -23.71 12.44
CA ARG A 50 -8.11 -22.84 13.63
C ARG A 50 -8.38 -21.38 13.31
N PHE A 51 -9.37 -21.13 12.45
CA PHE A 51 -9.63 -19.81 11.89
C PHE A 51 -9.78 -18.72 12.96
N GLY A 52 -10.58 -18.96 14.01
CA GLY A 52 -10.79 -18.00 15.10
C GLY A 52 -9.49 -17.57 15.80
N LYS A 53 -8.59 -18.52 16.06
CA LYS A 53 -7.28 -18.24 16.67
C LYS A 53 -6.47 -17.28 15.81
N TYR A 54 -6.40 -17.54 14.51
CA TYR A 54 -5.60 -16.70 13.61
C TYR A 54 -6.26 -15.37 13.29
N LEU A 55 -7.59 -15.30 13.36
CA LEU A 55 -8.31 -14.04 13.29
C LEU A 55 -7.96 -13.14 14.48
N ASP A 56 -7.92 -13.70 15.70
CA ASP A 56 -7.52 -12.96 16.90
C ASP A 56 -6.05 -12.51 16.84
N ILE A 57 -5.14 -13.39 16.38
CA ILE A 57 -3.73 -13.06 16.18
C ILE A 57 -3.57 -11.94 15.14
N SER A 58 -4.35 -11.97 14.05
CA SER A 58 -4.27 -10.97 12.98
C SER A 58 -4.62 -9.55 13.42
N ARG A 59 -5.24 -9.39 14.60
CA ARG A 59 -5.51 -8.08 15.21
C ARG A 59 -4.24 -7.39 15.68
N GLY A 60 -3.21 -8.17 16.07
CA GLY A 60 -1.94 -7.65 16.56
C GLY A 60 -0.81 -7.71 15.54
N GLU A 61 -0.79 -8.75 14.69
CA GLU A 61 0.28 -8.95 13.71
C GLU A 61 -0.21 -9.63 12.42
N PRO A 62 0.40 -9.35 11.24
CA PRO A 62 0.05 -10.03 10.01
C PRO A 62 0.32 -11.54 10.04
N VAL A 63 -0.62 -12.32 9.51
CA VAL A 63 -0.47 -13.79 9.36
C VAL A 63 -0.40 -14.14 7.89
N ILE A 64 0.71 -14.74 7.45
CA ILE A 64 0.89 -15.16 6.06
C ILE A 64 0.31 -16.56 5.86
N VAL A 65 -0.44 -16.74 4.79
CA VAL A 65 -1.10 -18.00 4.45
C VAL A 65 -0.44 -18.64 3.24
N ASP A 66 0.15 -19.79 3.46
CA ASP A 66 0.77 -20.62 2.44
C ASP A 66 -0.18 -21.70 1.93
N LYS A 67 -0.21 -21.87 0.62
CA LYS A 67 -0.88 -23.00 -0.03
C LYS A 67 0.10 -23.67 -0.96
N THR A 68 0.32 -24.97 -0.74
CA THR A 68 1.19 -25.80 -1.60
C THR A 68 2.59 -25.19 -1.82
N GLY A 69 3.20 -24.65 -0.76
CA GLY A 69 4.54 -24.05 -0.81
C GLY A 69 4.61 -22.65 -1.43
N ARG A 70 3.47 -21.99 -1.64
CA ARG A 70 3.41 -20.60 -2.13
C ARG A 70 2.67 -19.72 -1.14
N LYS A 71 3.21 -18.53 -0.86
CA LYS A 71 2.52 -17.44 -0.13
C LYS A 71 1.33 -16.99 -0.97
N THR A 72 0.11 -17.20 -0.47
CA THR A 72 -1.13 -16.95 -1.23
C THR A 72 -1.98 -15.82 -0.69
N ALA A 73 -1.90 -15.53 0.61
CA ALA A 73 -2.66 -14.45 1.23
C ALA A 73 -1.95 -13.95 2.49
N VAL A 74 -2.37 -12.78 2.96
CA VAL A 74 -2.02 -12.25 4.28
C VAL A 74 -3.33 -11.91 4.99
N LEU A 75 -3.50 -12.41 6.20
CA LEU A 75 -4.59 -12.04 7.08
C LEU A 75 -4.14 -10.86 7.96
N LEU A 76 -4.96 -9.82 7.96
CA LEU A 76 -4.76 -8.57 8.70
C LEU A 76 -6.06 -8.21 9.43
N SER A 77 -5.93 -7.38 10.46
CA SER A 77 -7.08 -6.69 11.04
C SER A 77 -7.74 -5.78 10.00
N TYR A 78 -9.03 -5.53 10.17
CA TYR A 78 -9.75 -4.59 9.31
C TYR A 78 -9.19 -3.16 9.44
N GLU A 79 -8.80 -2.78 10.66
CA GLU A 79 -8.23 -1.46 10.94
C GLU A 79 -6.91 -1.26 10.21
N GLU A 80 -6.04 -2.29 10.18
CA GLU A 80 -4.77 -2.23 9.47
C GLU A 80 -4.99 -2.24 7.95
N TYR A 81 -5.90 -3.06 7.44
CA TYR A 81 -6.30 -3.01 6.03
C TYR A 81 -6.77 -1.61 5.63
N LYS A 82 -7.70 -1.02 6.40
CA LYS A 82 -8.23 0.33 6.14
C LYS A 82 -7.12 1.38 6.17
N ARG A 83 -6.23 1.31 7.16
CA ARG A 83 -5.07 2.22 7.26
C ARG A 83 -4.20 2.14 6.01
N LEU A 84 -3.94 0.94 5.48
CA LEU A 84 -3.16 0.75 4.26
C LEU A 84 -3.87 1.30 3.02
N THR A 85 -5.17 1.05 2.87
CA THR A 85 -5.96 1.56 1.74
C THR A 85 -6.02 3.08 1.74
N GLU A 86 -6.28 3.71 2.89
CA GLU A 86 -6.31 5.17 3.00
C GLU A 86 -4.96 5.80 2.65
N MET A 87 -3.85 5.15 3.01
CA MET A 87 -2.52 5.59 2.63
C MET A 87 -2.27 5.47 1.12
N GLU A 88 -2.71 4.39 0.49
CA GLU A 88 -2.60 4.19 -0.95
C GLU A 88 -3.42 5.25 -1.71
N ASP A 89 -4.66 5.50 -1.30
CA ASP A 89 -5.52 6.53 -1.89
C ASP A 89 -4.89 7.92 -1.79
N ALA A 90 -4.37 8.28 -0.61
CA ALA A 90 -3.70 9.56 -0.41
C ALA A 90 -2.47 9.70 -1.32
N TYR A 91 -1.69 8.64 -1.51
CA TYR A 91 -0.55 8.63 -2.41
C TYR A 91 -0.95 8.84 -3.88
N TRP A 92 -1.96 8.11 -4.36
CA TRP A 92 -2.43 8.26 -5.74
C TRP A 92 -3.04 9.64 -5.99
N ALA A 93 -3.77 10.19 -5.01
CA ALA A 93 -4.31 11.55 -5.10
C ALA A 93 -3.18 12.59 -5.29
N GLN A 94 -2.08 12.47 -4.53
CA GLN A 94 -0.93 13.36 -4.69
C GLN A 94 -0.24 13.20 -6.04
N LYS A 95 -0.06 11.95 -6.50
CA LYS A 95 0.48 11.64 -7.83
C LYS A 95 -0.37 12.27 -8.93
N ALA A 96 -1.69 12.21 -8.81
CA ALA A 96 -2.61 12.80 -9.78
C ALA A 96 -2.50 14.33 -9.79
N ILE A 97 -2.45 14.97 -8.61
CA ILE A 97 -2.27 16.43 -8.50
C ILE A 97 -0.94 16.88 -9.12
N ALA A 98 0.15 16.13 -8.89
CA ALA A 98 1.44 16.43 -9.48
C ALA A 98 1.42 16.27 -11.02
N ALA A 99 0.81 15.20 -11.53
CA ALA A 99 0.70 14.97 -12.97
C ALA A 99 -0.20 16.01 -13.67
N GLU A 100 -1.23 16.52 -13.00
CA GLU A 100 -2.08 17.58 -13.53
C GLU A 100 -1.30 18.87 -13.79
N GLN A 101 -0.27 19.16 -12.98
CA GLN A 101 0.63 20.31 -13.21
C GLN A 101 1.46 20.18 -14.49
N GLU A 102 1.73 18.96 -14.94
CA GLU A 102 2.44 18.68 -16.20
C GLU A 102 1.53 18.79 -17.43
N GLY A 103 0.22 18.88 -17.21
CA GLY A 103 -0.80 18.99 -18.25
C GLY A 103 -1.18 17.66 -18.91
N TYR A 104 -2.27 17.67 -19.65
CA TYR A 104 -2.81 16.46 -20.30
C TYR A 104 -2.33 16.33 -21.75
N VAL A 105 -2.08 15.09 -22.18
CA VAL A 105 -1.61 14.72 -23.53
C VAL A 105 -2.60 15.10 -24.66
N GLY A 106 -3.88 15.34 -24.32
CA GLY A 106 -4.92 15.78 -25.25
C GLY A 106 -5.55 14.64 -26.07
N THR A 107 -6.79 14.86 -26.53
CA THR A 107 -7.65 13.81 -27.12
C THR A 107 -7.04 13.06 -28.30
N GLU A 108 -6.37 13.77 -29.21
CA GLU A 108 -5.81 13.18 -30.43
C GLU A 108 -4.67 12.20 -30.13
N LYS A 109 -3.70 12.63 -29.30
CA LYS A 109 -2.57 11.78 -28.89
C LYS A 109 -3.01 10.62 -28.01
N SER A 110 -3.98 10.84 -27.12
CA SER A 110 -4.56 9.76 -26.31
C SER A 110 -5.25 8.70 -27.18
N LEU A 111 -6.02 9.11 -28.19
CA LEU A 111 -6.66 8.18 -29.14
C LEU A 111 -5.66 7.41 -29.99
N ALA A 112 -4.58 8.06 -30.43
CA ALA A 112 -3.51 7.39 -31.16
C ALA A 112 -2.85 6.27 -30.32
N PHE A 113 -2.50 6.58 -29.06
CA PHE A 113 -1.91 5.62 -28.13
C PHE A 113 -2.80 4.39 -27.87
N LEU A 114 -4.11 4.60 -27.70
CA LEU A 114 -5.06 3.51 -27.45
C LEU A 114 -5.22 2.61 -28.68
N LYS A 115 -5.19 3.16 -29.89
CA LYS A 115 -5.28 2.37 -31.13
C LYS A 115 -4.01 1.56 -31.41
N GLU A 116 -2.85 2.08 -31.03
CA GLU A 116 -1.55 1.42 -31.25
C GLU A 116 -1.31 0.25 -30.29
N ASN A 117 -1.85 0.32 -29.07
CA ASN A 117 -1.66 -0.72 -28.04
C ASN A 117 -2.84 -1.70 -27.90
N HIS A 118 -3.83 -1.60 -28.79
CA HIS A 118 -4.91 -2.58 -28.92
C HIS A 118 -4.99 -3.06 -30.38
N ALA A 119 -4.13 -4.03 -30.72
CA ALA A 119 -4.22 -4.90 -31.89
C ALA A 119 -3.80 -6.33 -31.50
#